data_AF-A0A9J6HAT7-F1
#
_entry.id   AF-A0A9J6HAT7-F1
#
_cell.length_a   1.000
_cell.length_b   1.000
_cell.length_c   1.000
_cell.angle_alpha   90.00
_cell.angle_beta   90.00
_cell.angle_gamma   90.00
#
_symmetry.space_group_name_H-M   'P 1'
#
loop_
_entity.id
_entity.type
_entity.pdbx_description
1 polymer ?
#
loop_
_entity_poly.entity_id
_entity_poly.type
_entity_poly.pdbx_seq_one_letter_code
_entity_poly.pdbx_strand_id
1 'polypeptide(L)'
;MASTRNGSNGTAPIRFIIHIDLEVLAYVRNLNPFKDPMEWTGMASKMEELLQPPFTARAVRDRAVLLLEQYASADRTNLRR
;
A
#
# COMPACT_ATOMS: atom_id res chain seq x y z
N MET A 1 -18.56 35.39 21.26
CA MET A 1 -17.34 34.75 21.79
C MET A 1 -17.53 33.24 21.71
N ALA A 2 -16.45 32.54 21.31
CA ALA A 2 -16.29 31.08 21.21
C ALA A 2 -17.17 30.33 20.19
N SER A 3 -16.74 30.38 18.91
CA SER A 3 -17.05 29.34 17.93
C SER A 3 -15.99 28.24 18.11
N THR A 4 -16.32 27.15 18.81
CA THR A 4 -15.41 26.02 19.01
C THR A 4 -15.33 25.24 17.70
N ARG A 5 -14.20 25.37 16.99
CA ARG A 5 -13.92 24.63 15.75
C ARG A 5 -13.89 23.12 16.04
N ASN A 6 -14.86 22.41 15.48
CA ASN A 6 -14.73 21.00 15.15
C ASN A 6 -13.56 20.82 14.17
N GLY A 7 -12.69 19.87 14.46
CA GLY A 7 -11.55 19.52 13.63
C GLY A 7 -10.89 18.25 14.12
N SER A 8 -11.64 17.16 14.20
CA SER A 8 -11.04 15.83 14.22
C SER A 8 -10.21 15.69 12.94
N ASN A 9 -8.88 15.78 13.05
CA ASN A 9 -7.94 15.38 12.01
C ASN A 9 -8.05 13.86 11.85
N GLY A 10 -9.18 13.39 11.31
CA GLY A 10 -9.29 12.07 10.72
C GLY A 10 -8.48 12.13 9.44
N THR A 11 -7.26 11.60 9.46
CA THR A 11 -6.54 11.30 8.22
C THR A 11 -7.48 10.47 7.36
N ALA A 12 -7.86 11.02 6.20
CA ALA A 12 -8.70 10.31 5.25
C ALA A 12 -8.04 8.94 4.97
N PRO A 13 -8.79 7.82 4.96
CA PRO A 13 -8.22 6.52 4.70
C PRO A 13 -7.50 6.55 3.35
N ILE A 14 -6.23 6.17 3.35
CA ILE A 14 -5.40 6.08 2.15
C ILE A 14 -6.11 5.13 1.19
N ARG A 15 -6.55 5.66 0.04
CA ARG A 15 -7.21 4.86 -0.99
C ARG A 15 -6.14 4.34 -1.94
N PHE A 16 -5.85 3.05 -1.82
CA PHE A 16 -5.10 2.33 -2.85
C PHE A 16 -5.99 2.20 -4.10
N ILE A 17 -5.54 2.80 -5.19
CA ILE A 17 -6.14 2.65 -6.53
C ILE A 17 -5.28 1.70 -7.37
N ILE A 18 -5.82 1.20 -8.48
CA ILE A 18 -5.16 0.22 -9.35
C ILE A 18 -3.73 0.64 -9.73
N HIS A 19 -3.52 1.91 -10.06
CA HIS A 19 -2.19 2.40 -10.41
C HIS A 19 -1.18 2.23 -9.27
N ILE A 20 -1.60 2.47 -8.02
CA ILE A 20 -0.76 2.27 -6.83
C ILE A 20 -0.47 0.79 -6.62
N ASP A 21 -1.48 -0.06 -6.79
CA ASP A 21 -1.31 -1.52 -6.65
C ASP A 21 -0.30 -2.07 -7.67
N LEU A 22 -0.32 -1.56 -8.91
CA LEU A 22 0.65 -1.95 -9.93
C LEU A 22 2.07 -1.52 -9.57
N GLU A 23 2.26 -0.29 -9.07
CA GLU A 23 3.56 0.16 -8.56
C GLU A 23 4.01 -0.66 -7.35
N VAL A 24 3.09 -1.03 -6.46
CA VAL A 24 3.37 -1.91 -5.31
C VAL A 24 3.96 -3.23 -5.81
N LEU A 25 3.28 -3.89 -6.74
CA LEU A 25 3.67 -5.19 -7.26
C LEU A 25 4.97 -5.12 -8.07
N ALA A 26 5.16 -4.07 -8.87
CA ALA A 26 6.39 -3.85 -9.63
C ALA A 26 7.60 -3.71 -8.71
N TYR A 27 7.46 -2.91 -7.64
CA TYR A 27 8.51 -2.73 -6.65
C TYR A 27 8.83 -4.04 -5.90
N VAL A 28 7.80 -4.75 -5.44
CA VAL A 28 7.94 -6.03 -4.74
C VAL A 28 8.66 -7.06 -5.61
N ARG A 29 8.32 -7.12 -6.90
CA ARG A 29 8.98 -8.02 -7.86
C ARG A 29 10.46 -7.70 -8.05
N ASN A 30 10.82 -6.41 -8.11
CA ASN A 30 12.18 -5.97 -8.42
C ASN A 30 13.14 -6.08 -7.23
N LEU A 31 12.70 -5.71 -6.04
CA LEU A 31 13.58 -5.59 -4.87
C LEU A 31 13.37 -6.70 -3.82
N ASN A 32 12.26 -7.43 -3.89
CA ASN A 32 11.86 -8.43 -2.89
C ASN A 32 12.01 -7.90 -1.44
N PRO A 33 11.21 -6.87 -1.08
CA PRO A 33 11.27 -6.19 0.23
C PRO A 33 10.90 -7.10 1.41
N PHE A 34 10.46 -8.35 1.18
CA PHE A 34 10.28 -9.33 2.25
C PHE A 34 11.61 -9.81 2.85
N LYS A 35 12.73 -9.62 2.16
CA LYS A 35 14.07 -9.98 2.65
C LYS A 35 14.67 -8.93 3.59
N ASP A 36 14.33 -7.67 3.39
CA ASP A 36 14.83 -6.55 4.20
C ASP A 36 13.67 -5.61 4.57
N PRO A 37 13.30 -5.51 5.86
CA PRO A 37 12.28 -4.59 6.34
C PRO A 37 12.52 -3.12 5.96
N MET A 38 13.76 -2.69 5.74
CA MET A 38 14.10 -1.30 5.38
C MET A 38 13.59 -0.91 4.00
N GLU A 39 13.46 -1.86 3.08
CA GLU A 39 12.97 -1.63 1.72
C GLU A 39 11.51 -1.14 1.70
N TRP A 40 10.70 -1.52 2.68
CA TRP A 40 9.33 -1.00 2.81
C TRP A 40 9.30 0.50 3.13
N THR A 41 10.30 0.99 3.85
CA THR A 41 10.44 2.41 4.16
C THR A 41 10.78 3.19 2.90
N GLY A 42 11.75 2.72 2.11
CA GLY A 42 12.10 3.34 0.83
C GLY A 42 10.93 3.35 -0.16
N MET A 43 10.16 2.26 -0.20
CA MET A 43 8.95 2.15 -1.00
C MET A 43 7.86 3.15 -0.59
N ALA A 44 7.64 3.31 0.72
CA ALA A 44 6.67 4.26 1.25
C ALA A 44 7.02 5.70 0.88
N SER A 45 8.31 6.08 1.01
CA SER A 45 8.80 7.40 0.58
C SER A 45 8.57 7.62 -0.91
N LYS A 46 8.89 6.63 -1.75
CA LYS A 46 8.66 6.71 -3.20
C LYS A 46 7.18 6.87 -3.55
N MET A 47 6.28 6.21 -2.83
CA MET A 47 4.83 6.33 -3.04
C MET A 47 4.30 7.69 -2.60
N GLU A 48 4.84 8.24 -1.52
CA GLU A 48 4.49 9.59 -1.06
C GLU A 48 4.91 10.64 -2.09
N GLU A 49 6.10 10.52 -2.70
CA GLU A 49 6.58 11.39 -3.78
C GLU A 49 5.68 11.36 -5.02
N LEU A 50 5.24 10.16 -5.44
CA LEU A 50 4.52 9.97 -6.72
C LEU A 50 3.03 10.30 -6.64
N LEU A 51 2.40 10.12 -5.48
CA LEU A 51 0.94 10.01 -5.39
C LEU A 51 0.30 11.02 -4.41
N GLN A 52 1.09 11.67 -3.55
CA GLN A 52 0.68 12.74 -2.63
C GLN A 52 -0.41 12.41 -1.57
N PRO A 53 -0.38 11.25 -0.89
CA PRO A 53 -0.74 11.22 0.54
C PRO A 53 0.29 10.44 1.39
N PRO A 54 0.25 10.52 2.74
CA PRO A 54 1.25 9.87 3.56
C PRO A 54 1.10 8.34 3.47
N PHE A 55 2.08 7.66 2.88
CA PHE A 55 2.17 6.20 2.93
C PHE A 55 3.08 5.80 4.08
N THR A 56 2.63 4.86 4.90
CA THR A 56 3.51 4.22 5.88
C THR A 56 4.05 2.92 5.30
N ALA A 57 5.28 2.57 5.65
CA ALA A 57 5.88 1.27 5.31
C ALA A 57 4.96 0.10 5.64
N ARG A 58 4.27 0.19 6.79
CA ARG A 58 3.25 -0.78 7.21
C ARG A 58 2.07 -0.84 6.24
N ALA A 59 1.46 0.29 5.90
CA ALA A 59 0.30 0.31 5.00
C ALA A 59 0.65 -0.25 3.61
N VAL A 60 1.85 0.07 3.11
CA VAL A 60 2.34 -0.44 1.82
C VAL A 60 2.57 -1.95 1.87
N ARG A 61 3.20 -2.44 2.95
CA ARG A 61 3.41 -3.88 3.17
C ARG A 61 2.08 -4.63 3.28
N ASP A 62 1.17 -4.14 4.12
CA ASP A 62 -0.13 -4.77 4.35
C ASP A 62 -0.93 -4.86 3.03
N ARG A 63 -0.84 -3.81 2.19
CA ARG A 63 -1.44 -3.84 0.85
C ARG A 63 -0.78 -4.86 -0.07
N ALA A 64 0.56 -4.92 -0.09
CA ALA A 64 1.30 -5.88 -0.91
C ALA A 64 0.94 -7.33 -0.56
N VAL A 65 0.88 -7.67 0.73
CA VAL A 65 0.49 -9.00 1.21
C VAL A 65 -0.92 -9.33 0.75
N LEU A 66 -1.87 -8.41 0.93
CA LEU A 66 -3.26 -8.62 0.51
C LEU A 66 -3.38 -8.88 -0.99
N LEU A 67 -2.65 -8.12 -1.83
CA LEU A 67 -2.64 -8.34 -3.28
C LEU A 67 -2.09 -9.73 -3.63
N LEU A 68 -0.95 -10.12 -3.06
CA LEU A 68 -0.33 -11.42 -3.31
C LEU A 68 -1.23 -12.58 -2.90
N GLU A 69 -1.90 -12.47 -1.74
CA GLU A 69 -2.86 -13.48 -1.27
C GLU A 69 -4.07 -13.59 -2.21
N GLN A 70 -4.59 -12.46 -2.70
CA GLN A 70 -5.69 -12.44 -3.67
C GLN A 70 -5.29 -13.13 -4.98
N TYR A 71 -4.13 -12.81 -5.54
CA TYR A 71 -3.65 -13.45 -6.76
C TYR A 71 -3.38 -14.95 -6.55
N ALA A 72 -2.75 -15.35 -5.45
CA ALA A 72 -2.54 -16.75 -5.14
C ALA A 72 -3.87 -17.52 -5.00
N SER A 73 -4.91 -16.89 -4.45
CA SER A 73 -6.25 -17.48 -4.38
C SER A 73 -6.90 -17.62 -5.76
N ALA A 74 -6.77 -16.59 -6.61
CA ALA A 74 -7.27 -16.61 -7.98
C ALA A 74 -6.58 -17.71 -8.82
N ASP A 75 -5.25 -17.82 -8.73
CA ASP A 75 -4.47 -18.83 -9.44
C ASP A 75 -4.89 -20.26 -9.05
N ARG A 76 -5.04 -20.53 -7.75
CA ARG A 76 -5.53 -21.83 -7.26
C ARG A 76 -6.93 -22.16 -7.75
N THR A 77 -7.78 -21.15 -7.92
CA THR A 77 -9.15 -21.34 -8.44
C THR A 77 -9.10 -21.63 -9.94
N ASN A 78 -8.25 -20.94 -10.68
CA ASN A 78 -8.09 -21.13 -12.13
C ASN A 78 -7.47 -22.50 -12.45
N LEU A 79 -6.55 -23.01 -11.65
CA LEU A 79 -5.96 -24.35 -11.81
C LEU A 79 -6.93 -25.51 -11.49
N ARG A 80 -8.03 -25.22 -10.80
CA ARG A 80 -9.06 -26.23 -10.46
C ARG A 80 -10.17 -26.32 -11.52
N ARG A 81 -10.17 -25.44 -12.52
CA ARG A 81 -11.11 -25.43 -13.65
C ARG A 81 -10.46 -26.06 -14.87
#